data_AF-A0A3S3JFY3-F1
#
_entry.id   AF-A0A3S3JFY3-F1
#
_cell.length_a   1.000
_cell.length_b   1.000
_cell.length_c   1.000
_cell.angle_alpha   90.00
_cell.angle_beta   90.00
_cell.angle_gamma   90.00
#
_symmetry.space_group_name_H-M   'P 1'
#
loop_
_entity.id
_entity.type
_entity.pdbx_description
1 polymer ?
#
loop_
_entity_poly.entity_id
_entity_poly.type
_entity_poly.pdbx_seq_one_letter_code
_entity_poly.pdbx_strand_id
1 'polypeptide(L)'
;MRILIGAVAATLLFSTAAFAGQTEGLIKEVDKDTLTLTLDDGKSYKLNAETDLDALKPGMDIVIAYDETNGENVITDMQLPDSGSAE
;
A
#
# COMPACT_ATOMS: atom_id res chain seq x y z
N MET A 1 35.90 -0.62 46.14
CA MET A 1 34.65 -0.01 45.60
C MET A 1 34.29 -0.80 44.33
N ARG A 2 33.66 -1.97 44.45
CA ARG A 2 32.22 -2.21 44.20
C ARG A 2 31.68 -1.45 42.98
N ILE A 3 31.98 -2.03 41.82
CA ILE A 3 31.18 -2.06 40.59
C ILE A 3 29.77 -1.46 40.76
N LEU A 4 29.56 -0.23 40.29
CA LEU A 4 28.22 0.24 39.93
C LEU A 4 28.12 0.21 38.41
N ILE A 5 27.47 -0.85 37.97
CA ILE A 5 26.98 -1.11 36.62
C ILE A 5 25.89 -0.05 36.37
N GLY A 6 26.28 1.10 35.82
CA GLY A 6 25.35 2.11 35.34
C GLY A 6 24.76 1.65 34.02
N ALA A 7 23.50 1.24 34.04
CA ALA A 7 22.77 0.61 32.95
C ALA A 7 22.89 1.38 31.62
N VAL A 8 23.57 0.77 30.65
CA VAL A 8 23.43 1.11 29.23
C VAL A 8 22.13 0.46 28.75
N ALA A 9 21.04 1.23 28.75
CA ALA A 9 19.83 0.86 28.05
C ALA A 9 19.40 2.05 27.18
N ALA A 10 20.19 2.32 26.14
CA ALA A 10 19.73 3.12 25.02
C ALA A 10 18.73 2.28 24.23
N THR A 11 17.47 2.29 24.63
CA THR A 11 16.38 1.76 23.81
C THR A 11 16.24 2.67 22.61
N LEU A 12 16.95 2.34 21.54
CA LEU A 12 16.71 2.85 20.20
C LEU A 12 15.30 2.41 19.80
N LEU A 13 14.32 3.27 20.10
CA LEU A 13 13.01 3.21 19.49
C LEU A 13 13.23 3.55 18.01
N PHE A 14 13.44 2.52 17.19
CA PHE A 14 13.33 2.66 15.75
C PHE A 14 11.87 2.96 15.45
N SER A 15 11.54 4.25 15.35
CA SER A 15 10.31 4.70 14.72
C SER A 15 10.35 4.20 13.29
N THR A 16 9.68 3.10 13.01
CA THR A 16 9.37 2.68 11.65
C THR A 16 8.46 3.75 11.08
N ALA A 17 9.02 4.69 10.33
CA ALA A 17 8.24 5.63 9.56
C ALA A 17 7.42 4.79 8.58
N ALA A 18 6.10 4.80 8.76
CA ALA A 18 5.18 4.28 7.75
C ALA A 18 5.32 5.20 6.54
N PHE A 19 5.88 4.66 5.45
CA PHE A 19 6.07 5.40 4.22
C PHE A 19 4.80 5.25 3.39
N ALA A 20 3.92 6.24 3.48
CA ALA A 20 2.80 6.38 2.56
C ALA A 20 3.32 6.92 1.23
N GLY A 21 3.11 6.15 0.16
CA GLY A 21 3.36 6.53 -1.22
C GLY A 21 2.05 6.69 -2.00
N GLN A 22 2.08 7.47 -3.06
CA GLN A 22 1.00 7.52 -4.04
C GLN A 22 1.58 7.23 -5.43
N THR A 23 0.85 6.48 -6.24
CA THR A 23 1.23 6.18 -7.61
C THR A 23 0.02 6.17 -8.51
N GLU A 24 0.24 6.56 -9.75
CA GLU A 24 -0.73 6.52 -10.83
C GLU A 24 -0.30 5.42 -11.80
N GLY A 25 -1.24 4.64 -12.29
CA GLY A 25 -0.95 3.63 -13.29
C GLY A 25 -2.17 2.89 -13.79
N LEU A 26 -1.97 2.21 -14.91
CA LEU A 26 -2.98 1.38 -15.54
C LEU A 26 -3.08 0.04 -14.83
N ILE A 27 -4.29 -0.42 -14.54
CA ILE A 27 -4.51 -1.77 -14.01
C ILE A 27 -4.09 -2.78 -15.08
N LYS A 28 -3.13 -3.64 -14.75
CA LYS A 28 -2.70 -4.73 -15.64
C LYS A 28 -3.45 -6.02 -15.32
N GLU A 29 -3.53 -6.35 -14.04
CA GLU A 29 -4.18 -7.57 -13.55
C GLU A 29 -4.75 -7.35 -12.14
N VAL A 30 -5.88 -7.98 -11.85
CA VAL A 30 -6.55 -7.94 -10.54
C VAL A 30 -6.76 -9.36 -10.07
N ASP A 31 -6.14 -9.72 -8.95
CA ASP A 31 -6.16 -11.05 -8.39
C ASP A 31 -7.11 -11.06 -7.18
N LYS A 32 -8.34 -11.57 -7.37
CA LYS A 32 -9.39 -11.55 -6.35
C LYS A 32 -9.16 -12.58 -5.24
N ASP A 33 -8.42 -13.64 -5.52
CA ASP A 33 -8.08 -14.69 -4.56
C ASP A 33 -7.04 -14.20 -3.54
N THR A 34 -6.05 -13.44 -4.00
CA THR A 34 -4.97 -12.93 -3.15
C THR A 34 -5.17 -11.47 -2.71
N LEU A 35 -6.22 -10.80 -3.19
CA LEU A 35 -6.46 -9.36 -3.01
C LEU A 35 -5.23 -8.56 -3.46
N THR A 36 -4.69 -8.88 -4.64
CA THR A 36 -3.50 -8.21 -5.19
C THR A 36 -3.83 -7.50 -6.49
N LEU A 37 -3.40 -6.24 -6.61
CA LEU A 37 -3.52 -5.43 -7.80
C LEU A 37 -2.16 -5.27 -8.45
N THR A 38 -2.03 -5.63 -9.72
CA THR A 38 -0.82 -5.39 -10.49
C THR A 38 -1.04 -4.23 -11.44
N LEU A 39 -0.23 -3.19 -11.31
CA LEU A 39 -0.23 -2.05 -12.22
C LEU A 39 0.72 -2.28 -13.39
N ASP A 40 0.58 -1.47 -14.44
CA ASP A 40 1.43 -1.52 -15.63
C ASP A 40 2.91 -1.20 -15.33
N ASP A 41 3.20 -0.46 -14.25
CA ASP A 41 4.55 -0.22 -13.72
C ASP A 41 5.27 -1.54 -13.31
N GLY A 42 4.55 -2.66 -13.27
CA GLY A 42 5.09 -3.97 -12.90
C GLY A 42 5.15 -4.20 -11.39
N LYS A 43 4.63 -3.25 -10.61
CA LYS A 43 4.47 -3.39 -9.17
C LYS A 43 3.11 -3.97 -8.81
N SER A 44 3.12 -4.82 -7.78
CA SER A 44 1.93 -5.40 -7.18
C SER A 44 1.65 -4.76 -5.82
N TYR A 45 0.39 -4.45 -5.59
CA TYR A 45 -0.11 -3.74 -4.42
C TYR A 45 -1.20 -4.57 -3.77
N LYS A 46 -1.17 -4.62 -2.43
CA LYS A 46 -2.14 -5.41 -1.67
C LYS A 46 -3.39 -4.57 -1.45
N LEU A 47 -4.51 -5.02 -1.98
CA LEU A 47 -5.82 -4.41 -1.81
C LEU A 47 -6.30 -4.66 -0.37
N ASN A 48 -6.96 -3.66 0.21
CA ASN A 48 -7.69 -3.90 1.45
C ASN A 48 -8.96 -4.70 1.14
N ALA A 49 -9.53 -5.38 2.14
CA ALA A 49 -10.77 -6.15 1.98
C ALA A 49 -11.99 -5.26 1.65
N GLU A 50 -11.85 -3.94 1.76
CA GLU A 50 -12.88 -2.95 1.46
C GLU A 50 -12.80 -2.45 0.01
N THR A 51 -11.79 -2.85 -0.77
CA THR A 51 -11.67 -2.40 -2.16
C THR A 51 -12.66 -3.16 -3.04
N ASP A 52 -13.45 -2.41 -3.81
CA ASP A 52 -14.44 -2.93 -4.74
C ASP A 52 -13.77 -3.49 -6.01
N LEU A 53 -13.42 -4.78 -5.99
CA LEU A 53 -12.71 -5.44 -7.09
C LEU A 53 -13.54 -5.56 -8.37
N ASP A 54 -14.85 -5.44 -8.29
CA ASP A 54 -15.75 -5.46 -9.45
C ASP A 54 -15.74 -4.13 -10.21
N ALA A 55 -15.35 -3.04 -9.54
CA ALA A 55 -15.10 -1.74 -10.18
C ALA A 55 -13.74 -1.69 -10.90
N LEU A 56 -12.81 -2.61 -10.58
CA LEU A 56 -11.47 -2.65 -11.15
C LEU A 56 -11.43 -3.45 -12.46
N LYS A 57 -11.07 -2.78 -13.56
CA LYS A 57 -10.91 -3.42 -14.87
C LYS A 57 -9.51 -3.19 -15.41
N PRO A 58 -8.88 -4.20 -16.03
CA PRO A 58 -7.60 -4.03 -16.68
C PRO A 58 -7.70 -2.97 -17.79
N GLY A 59 -6.72 -2.07 -17.84
CA GLY A 59 -6.69 -0.91 -18.73
C GLY A 59 -7.32 0.37 -18.16
N MET A 60 -7.85 0.35 -16.94
CA MET A 60 -8.26 1.58 -16.24
C MET A 60 -7.03 2.30 -15.69
N ASP A 61 -6.95 3.61 -15.95
CA ASP A 61 -5.95 4.49 -15.38
C ASP A 61 -6.43 4.96 -14.00
N ILE A 62 -5.78 4.50 -12.93
CA ILE A 62 -6.19 4.77 -11.55
C ILE A 62 -5.05 5.44 -10.77
N VAL A 63 -5.40 6.15 -9.70
CA VAL A 63 -4.44 6.64 -8.71
C VAL A 63 -4.65 5.88 -7.42
N ILE A 64 -3.59 5.27 -6.89
CA ILE A 64 -3.62 4.56 -5.61
C ILE A 64 -2.69 5.23 -4.60
N ALA A 65 -3.16 5.35 -3.37
CA ALA A 65 -2.31 5.58 -2.21
C ALA A 65 -2.05 4.24 -1.53
N TYR A 66 -0.80 4.00 -1.15
CA TYR A 66 -0.38 2.80 -0.45
C TYR A 66 0.52 3.18 0.72
N ASP A 67 0.50 2.37 1.77
CA ASP A 67 1.43 2.46 2.89
C ASP A 67 2.37 1.28 2.86
N GLU A 68 3.67 1.55 2.96
CA GLU A 68 4.67 0.51 3.19
C GLU A 68 4.68 0.15 4.68
N THR A 69 3.96 -0.92 5.03
CA THR A 69 3.94 -1.44 6.40
C THR A 69 4.66 -2.79 6.41
N ASN A 70 5.76 -2.88 7.17
CA ASN A 70 6.60 -4.09 7.25
C ASN A 70 7.13 -4.60 5.89
N GLY A 71 7.30 -3.70 4.90
CA GLY A 71 7.79 -4.06 3.56
C GLY A 71 6.72 -4.58 2.60
N GLU A 72 5.44 -4.53 2.99
CA GLU A 72 4.30 -4.75 2.10
C GLU A 72 3.67 -3.41 1.71
N ASN A 73 3.40 -3.22 0.42
CA ASN A 73 2.66 -2.06 -0.09
C ASN A 73 1.17 -2.32 0.02
N VAL A 74 0.54 -1.79 1.06
CA VAL A 74 -0.90 -1.97 1.32
C VAL A 74 -1.63 -0.74 0.82
N ILE A 75 -2.59 -0.93 -0.09
CA ILE A 75 -3.43 0.16 -0.60
C ILE A 75 -4.28 0.69 0.56
N THR A 76 -4.18 1.99 0.80
CA THR A 76 -4.95 2.71 1.82
C THR A 76 -6.08 3.52 1.21
N ASP A 77 -5.89 4.02 -0.01
CA ASP A 77 -6.88 4.79 -0.75
C ASP A 77 -6.75 4.52 -2.25
N MET A 78 -7.87 4.56 -2.97
CA MET A 78 -7.88 4.37 -4.41
C MET A 78 -8.88 5.32 -5.05
N GLN A 79 -8.37 6.09 -6.01
CA GLN A 79 -9.17 6.94 -6.86
C GLN A 79 -9.34 6.27 -8.22
N LEU A 80 -10.57 5.88 -8.51
CA LEU A 80 -10.96 5.43 -9.84
C LEU A 80 -11.14 6.65 -10.74
N PRO A 81 -10.79 6.56 -12.04
CA PRO A 81 -11.11 7.59 -13.00
C PRO A 81 -12.63 7.68 -13.05
N ASP A 82 -13.18 8.89 -13.10
CA ASP A 82 -14.60 9.13 -13.34
C ASP A 82 -14.98 8.39 -14.63
N SER A 83 -15.50 7.17 -14.47
CA SER A 83 -16.13 6.43 -15.54
C SER A 83 -17.48 7.09 -15.66
N GLY A 84 -17.49 8.19 -16.42
CA GLY A 84 -18.61 9.11 -16.56
C GLY A 84 -19.93 8.37 -16.43
N SER A 85 -20.61 8.61 -15.32
CA SER A 85 -22.02 8.34 -15.16
C SER A 85 -22.70 9.14 -16.27
N ALA A 86 -22.86 8.47 -17.41
CA ALA A 86 -23.82 8.81 -18.43
C ALA A 86 -25.20 8.61 -17.79
N GLU A 87 -25.71 9.67 -17.17
CA GLU A 87 -27.13 9.90 -16.96
C GLU A 87 -27.51 11.26 -17.53
#